data_AF-A0ABD5PFP2-F1
#
_entry.id   AF-A0ABD5PFP2-F1
#
_cell.length_a   1.000
_cell.length_b   1.000
_cell.length_c   1.000
_cell.angle_alpha   90.00
_cell.angle_beta   90.00
_cell.angle_gamma   90.00
#
_symmetry.space_group_name_H-M   'P 1'
#
loop_
_entity.id
_entity.type
_entity.pdbx_description
1 polymer ?
#
loop_
_entity_poly.entity_id
_entity_poly.type
_entity_poly.pdbx_seq_one_letter_code
_entity_poly.pdbx_strand_id
1 'polypeptide(L)'
;MTGKRDRGLLSPADRSYLRGESDLASVQSERNTRGRIRDRVHDGLLDFELLTGALSDRDVELLFEKRLGGDDGTVAFDALVSAVAFLYRGVDHTDLDFEAVLREGVNLAEAREDRAATVTFSKTLHALDTDQLRRKLESDESLSLTEIAYLYEADDLGRDELAKYFGDTRAPELDDGRVQSKVTDY
;
A
#
# COMPACT_ATOMS: atom_id res chain seq x y z
N MET A 1 -15.19 2.77 5.85
CA MET A 1 -16.25 1.93 5.21
C MET A 1 -15.67 0.91 4.20
N THR A 2 -14.87 -0.07 4.62
CA THR A 2 -14.06 -0.92 3.70
C THR A 2 -14.69 -2.26 3.31
N GLY A 3 -15.93 -2.54 3.75
CA GLY A 3 -16.58 -3.84 3.61
C GLY A 3 -17.36 -4.09 2.31
N LYS A 4 -17.66 -3.06 1.51
CA LYS A 4 -18.72 -3.15 0.47
C LYS A 4 -18.24 -2.83 -0.94
N ARG A 5 -17.04 -3.29 -1.32
CA ARG A 5 -16.55 -3.16 -2.71
C ARG A 5 -16.74 -4.46 -3.48
N ASP A 6 -17.17 -4.33 -4.73
CA ASP A 6 -17.38 -5.43 -5.66
C ASP A 6 -16.06 -6.17 -5.99
N ARG A 7 -16.15 -7.19 -6.84
CA ARG A 7 -14.99 -7.97 -7.26
C ARG A 7 -13.98 -7.08 -8.01
N GLY A 8 -12.75 -7.07 -7.53
CA GLY A 8 -11.58 -6.63 -8.29
C GLY A 8 -10.67 -7.83 -8.53
N LEU A 9 -9.37 -7.66 -8.29
CA LEU A 9 -8.41 -8.78 -8.19
C LEU A 9 -8.89 -9.87 -7.21
N LEU A 10 -9.35 -9.41 -6.03
CA LEU A 10 -9.94 -10.25 -5.00
C LEU A 10 -11.47 -10.18 -5.05
N SER A 11 -12.11 -11.32 -4.83
CA SER A 11 -13.55 -11.38 -4.56
C SER A 11 -13.86 -10.95 -3.12
N PRO A 12 -15.12 -10.61 -2.78
CA PRO A 12 -15.52 -10.34 -1.40
C PRO A 12 -15.14 -11.46 -0.43
N ALA A 13 -15.32 -12.73 -0.83
CA ALA A 13 -14.97 -13.90 -0.03
C ALA A 13 -13.45 -14.01 0.22
N ASP A 14 -12.62 -13.72 -0.79
CA ASP A 14 -11.16 -13.75 -0.59
C ASP A 14 -10.71 -12.66 0.39
N ARG A 15 -11.31 -11.47 0.33
CA ARG A 15 -11.00 -10.38 1.26
C ARG A 15 -11.42 -10.73 2.68
N SER A 16 -12.59 -11.34 2.85
CA SER A 16 -13.05 -11.80 4.17
C SER A 16 -12.11 -12.87 4.74
N TYR A 17 -11.68 -13.84 3.90
CA TYR A 17 -10.68 -14.83 4.30
C TYR A 17 -9.34 -14.19 4.71
N LEU A 18 -8.79 -13.26 3.92
CA LEU A 18 -7.50 -12.62 4.22
C LEU A 18 -7.53 -11.73 5.47
N ARG A 19 -8.71 -11.23 5.86
CA ARG A 19 -8.90 -10.46 7.10
C ARG A 19 -9.17 -11.34 8.32
N GLY A 20 -9.27 -12.65 8.15
CA GLY A 20 -9.66 -13.56 9.23
C GLY A 20 -11.14 -13.46 9.63
N GLU A 21 -11.98 -12.85 8.78
CA GLU A 21 -13.42 -12.68 9.03
C GLU A 21 -14.24 -13.92 8.61
N SER A 22 -13.60 -14.92 7.98
CA SER A 22 -14.26 -16.12 7.46
C SER A 22 -13.50 -17.39 7.86
N ASP A 23 -14.18 -18.27 8.58
CA ASP A 23 -13.70 -19.63 8.86
C ASP A 23 -14.03 -20.58 7.71
N LEU A 24 -13.03 -21.35 7.28
CA LEU A 24 -13.21 -22.36 6.23
C LEU A 24 -13.47 -23.73 6.85
N ALA A 25 -14.47 -24.43 6.33
CA ALA A 25 -14.94 -25.69 6.88
C ALA A 25 -13.93 -26.86 6.84
N SER A 26 -12.81 -26.73 6.13
CA SER A 26 -11.77 -27.75 6.07
C SER A 26 -10.41 -27.21 5.63
N VAL A 27 -9.34 -27.95 5.96
CA VAL A 27 -7.96 -27.71 5.48
C VAL A 27 -7.89 -27.73 3.94
N GLN A 28 -8.69 -28.58 3.29
CA GLN A 28 -8.72 -28.62 1.82
C GLN A 28 -9.35 -27.35 1.25
N SER A 29 -10.44 -26.86 1.87
CA SER A 29 -11.06 -25.59 1.50
C SER A 29 -10.09 -24.43 1.66
N GLU A 30 -9.28 -24.44 2.72
CA GLU A 30 -8.24 -23.44 2.95
C GLU A 30 -7.16 -23.46 1.87
N ARG A 31 -6.62 -24.65 1.56
CA ARG A 31 -5.63 -24.81 0.48
C ARG A 31 -6.17 -24.32 -0.85
N ASN A 32 -7.42 -24.66 -1.18
CA ASN A 32 -8.07 -24.23 -2.41
C ASN A 32 -8.26 -22.71 -2.45
N THR A 33 -8.70 -22.09 -1.35
CA THR A 33 -8.84 -20.62 -1.26
C THR A 33 -7.50 -19.92 -1.44
N ARG A 34 -6.43 -20.38 -0.76
CA ARG A 34 -5.08 -19.83 -0.92
C ARG A 34 -4.51 -20.02 -2.32
N GLY A 35 -4.76 -21.17 -2.95
CA GLY A 35 -4.41 -21.43 -4.36
C GLY A 35 -5.08 -20.40 -5.27
N ARG A 36 -6.41 -20.32 -5.19
CA ARG A 36 -7.20 -19.40 -6.00
C ARG A 36 -6.81 -17.92 -5.83
N ILE A 37 -6.46 -17.50 -4.61
CA ILE A 37 -5.98 -16.13 -4.37
C ILE A 37 -4.65 -15.90 -5.09
N ARG A 38 -3.69 -16.84 -4.99
CA ARG A 38 -2.39 -16.73 -5.69
C ARG A 38 -2.58 -16.68 -7.20
N ASP A 39 -3.43 -17.55 -7.75
CA ASP A 39 -3.70 -17.59 -9.19
C ASP A 39 -4.32 -16.26 -9.66
N ARG A 40 -5.30 -15.72 -8.92
CA ARG A 40 -5.89 -14.41 -9.24
C ARG A 40 -4.88 -13.28 -9.18
N VAL A 41 -4.00 -13.27 -8.18
CA VAL A 41 -2.95 -12.26 -8.05
C VAL A 41 -1.99 -12.35 -9.23
N HIS A 42 -1.55 -13.57 -9.58
CA HIS A 42 -0.71 -13.80 -10.75
C HIS A 42 -1.37 -13.30 -12.04
N ASP A 43 -2.59 -13.74 -12.32
CA ASP A 43 -3.29 -13.39 -13.56
C ASP A 43 -3.57 -11.88 -13.65
N GLY A 44 -3.99 -11.26 -12.54
CA GLY A 44 -4.21 -9.82 -12.52
C GLY A 44 -2.94 -8.98 -12.56
N LEU A 45 -1.78 -9.54 -12.18
CA LEU A 45 -0.48 -8.89 -12.44
C LEU A 45 -0.17 -8.90 -13.94
N LEU A 46 -0.47 -9.99 -14.65
CA LEU A 46 -0.30 -10.07 -16.10
C LEU A 46 -1.25 -9.13 -16.85
N ASP A 47 -2.47 -8.91 -16.33
CA ASP A 47 -3.42 -7.97 -16.91
C ASP A 47 -2.90 -6.53 -16.98
N PHE A 48 -1.93 -6.13 -16.14
CA PHE A 48 -1.34 -4.79 -16.24
C PHE A 48 -0.67 -4.52 -17.58
N GLU A 49 -0.16 -5.54 -18.29
CA GLU A 49 0.34 -5.37 -19.65
C GLU A 49 -0.77 -4.85 -20.59
N LEU A 50 -1.98 -5.42 -20.47
CA LEU A 50 -3.14 -4.99 -21.24
C LEU A 50 -3.66 -3.63 -20.79
N LEU A 51 -3.71 -3.37 -19.48
CA LEU A 51 -4.14 -2.08 -18.94
C LEU A 51 -3.21 -0.96 -19.40
N THR A 52 -1.90 -1.17 -19.33
CA THR A 52 -0.92 -0.19 -19.78
C THR A 52 -0.90 -0.08 -21.29
N GLY A 53 -1.03 -1.18 -22.03
CA GLY A 53 -0.91 -1.20 -23.48
C GLY A 53 -2.16 -0.69 -24.23
N ALA A 54 -3.35 -1.10 -23.79
CA ALA A 54 -4.58 -1.01 -24.57
C ALA A 54 -5.69 -0.16 -23.94
N LEU A 55 -5.64 0.16 -22.64
CA LEU A 55 -6.61 1.08 -22.05
C LEU A 55 -6.36 2.50 -22.58
N SER A 56 -7.45 3.20 -22.92
CA SER A 56 -7.33 4.56 -23.47
C SER A 56 -6.90 5.56 -22.38
N ASP A 57 -6.13 6.58 -22.75
CA ASP A 57 -5.67 7.59 -21.78
C ASP A 57 -6.85 8.31 -21.10
N ARG A 58 -7.96 8.49 -21.83
CA ARG A 58 -9.21 9.00 -21.28
C ARG A 58 -9.79 8.10 -20.20
N ASP A 59 -9.77 6.78 -20.38
CA ASP A 59 -10.30 5.85 -19.37
C ASP A 59 -9.36 5.76 -18.16
N VAL A 60 -8.05 5.89 -18.39
CA VAL A 60 -7.05 6.05 -17.31
C VAL A 60 -7.35 7.32 -16.51
N GLU A 61 -7.46 8.47 -17.17
CA GLU A 61 -7.81 9.75 -16.53
C GLU A 61 -9.12 9.63 -15.72
N LEU A 62 -10.19 9.09 -16.31
CA LEU A 62 -11.46 8.90 -15.61
C LEU A 62 -11.34 7.97 -14.38
N LEU A 63 -10.51 6.94 -14.45
CA LEU A 63 -10.24 6.05 -13.32
C LEU A 63 -9.51 6.82 -12.20
N PHE A 64 -8.42 7.50 -12.55
CA PHE A 64 -7.57 8.15 -11.56
C PHE A 64 -8.19 9.43 -10.98
N GLU A 65 -8.83 10.27 -11.78
CA GLU A 65 -9.44 11.51 -11.29
C GLU A 65 -10.78 11.28 -10.61
N LYS A 66 -11.67 10.48 -11.20
CA LYS A 66 -13.07 10.39 -10.72
C LYS A 66 -13.33 9.23 -9.79
N ARG A 67 -12.56 8.15 -9.86
CA ARG A 67 -12.74 6.97 -9.00
C ARG A 67 -11.73 6.91 -7.87
N LEU A 68 -10.50 7.33 -8.12
CA LEU A 68 -9.44 7.39 -7.11
C LEU A 68 -9.29 8.80 -6.51
N GLY A 69 -9.39 9.85 -7.30
CA GLY A 69 -9.28 11.25 -6.86
C GLY A 69 -10.56 11.90 -6.33
N GLY A 70 -11.61 11.12 -6.04
CA GLY A 70 -12.85 11.63 -5.43
C GLY A 70 -12.68 12.05 -3.95
N ASP A 71 -13.80 12.28 -3.24
CA ASP A 71 -13.89 12.88 -1.89
C ASP A 71 -13.04 12.24 -0.75
N ASP A 72 -12.32 11.14 -1.01
CA ASP A 72 -11.46 10.43 -0.04
C ASP A 72 -10.12 10.04 -0.68
N GLY A 73 -9.34 11.06 -1.08
CA GLY A 73 -8.02 10.89 -1.72
C GLY A 73 -7.01 10.07 -0.88
N THR A 74 -7.21 10.01 0.44
CA THR A 74 -6.41 9.18 1.36
C THR A 74 -6.54 7.69 1.03
N VAL A 75 -7.75 7.20 0.75
CA VAL A 75 -7.96 5.77 0.42
C VAL A 75 -7.27 5.37 -0.88
N ALA A 76 -7.25 6.26 -1.87
CA ALA A 76 -6.55 6.02 -3.13
C ALA A 76 -5.03 6.00 -2.93
N PHE A 77 -4.50 6.96 -2.18
CA PHE A 77 -3.09 7.00 -1.83
C PHE A 77 -2.64 5.71 -1.11
N ASP A 78 -3.37 5.29 -0.07
CA ASP A 78 -3.09 4.06 0.67
C ASP A 78 -3.11 2.82 -0.23
N ALA A 79 -4.05 2.76 -1.18
CA ALA A 79 -4.14 1.66 -2.14
C ALA A 79 -2.94 1.61 -3.09
N LEU A 80 -2.49 2.77 -3.59
CA LEU A 80 -1.31 2.88 -4.46
C LEU A 80 -0.04 2.52 -3.70
N VAL A 81 0.14 3.06 -2.49
CA VAL A 81 1.27 2.72 -1.61
C VAL A 81 1.28 1.22 -1.31
N SER A 82 0.13 0.63 -1.00
CA SER A 82 0.01 -0.81 -0.73
C SER A 82 0.37 -1.65 -1.97
N ALA A 83 -0.02 -1.20 -3.17
CA ALA A 83 0.33 -1.88 -4.42
C ALA A 83 1.85 -1.85 -4.66
N VAL A 84 2.48 -0.68 -4.51
CA VAL A 84 3.94 -0.54 -4.64
C VAL A 84 4.67 -1.39 -3.59
N ALA A 85 4.23 -1.35 -2.33
CA ALA A 85 4.82 -2.15 -1.25
C ALA A 85 4.68 -3.66 -1.51
N PHE A 86 3.54 -4.11 -2.06
CA PHE A 86 3.35 -5.49 -2.46
C PHE A 86 4.30 -5.91 -3.57
N LEU A 87 4.45 -5.10 -4.62
CA LEU A 87 5.39 -5.36 -5.71
C LEU A 87 6.84 -5.36 -5.21
N TYR A 88 7.22 -4.41 -4.37
CA TYR A 88 8.54 -4.34 -3.74
C TYR A 88 8.90 -5.64 -3.01
N ARG A 89 8.00 -6.12 -2.16
CA ARG A 89 8.17 -7.39 -1.44
C ARG A 89 8.14 -8.60 -2.37
N GLY A 90 7.32 -8.56 -3.42
CA GLY A 90 7.20 -9.66 -4.38
C GLY A 90 8.48 -9.84 -5.20
N VAL A 91 9.08 -8.74 -5.66
CA VAL A 91 10.34 -8.74 -6.43
C VAL A 91 11.49 -9.30 -5.61
N ASP A 92 11.54 -9.06 -4.29
CA ASP A 92 12.54 -9.63 -3.36
C ASP A 92 12.52 -11.17 -3.30
N HIS A 93 11.45 -11.80 -3.79
CA HIS A 93 11.34 -13.26 -3.93
C HIS A 93 11.68 -13.77 -5.34
N THR A 94 12.27 -12.93 -6.20
CA THR A 94 12.68 -13.25 -7.57
C THR A 94 14.14 -12.89 -7.81
N ASP A 95 14.69 -13.24 -8.98
CA ASP A 95 16.04 -12.83 -9.39
C ASP A 95 16.10 -11.40 -9.98
N LEU A 96 14.97 -10.67 -9.97
CA LEU A 96 14.89 -9.31 -10.50
C LEU A 96 15.31 -8.27 -9.46
N ASP A 97 15.96 -7.21 -9.92
CA ASP A 97 16.24 -6.02 -9.12
C ASP A 97 15.04 -5.05 -9.15
N PHE A 98 14.61 -4.58 -7.97
CA PHE A 98 13.48 -3.66 -7.87
C PHE A 98 13.76 -2.31 -8.53
N GLU A 99 14.99 -1.80 -8.45
CA GLU A 99 15.34 -0.55 -9.14
C GLU A 99 15.19 -0.72 -10.66
N ALA A 100 15.64 -1.85 -11.22
CA ALA A 100 15.42 -2.17 -12.62
C ALA A 100 13.92 -2.21 -12.97
N VAL A 101 13.10 -2.93 -12.20
CA VAL A 101 11.65 -3.01 -12.43
C VAL A 101 10.99 -1.63 -12.38
N LEU A 102 11.32 -0.83 -11.36
CA LEU A 102 10.80 0.54 -11.20
C LEU A 102 11.19 1.42 -12.40
N ARG A 103 12.46 1.37 -12.80
CA ARG A 103 12.98 2.16 -13.93
C ARG A 103 12.30 1.79 -15.24
N GLU A 104 12.14 0.50 -15.54
CA GLU A 104 11.43 0.05 -16.75
C GLU A 104 9.95 0.42 -16.70
N GLY A 105 9.29 0.29 -15.54
CA GLY A 105 7.89 0.68 -15.37
C GLY A 105 7.64 2.17 -15.63
N VAL A 106 8.50 3.05 -15.09
CA VAL A 106 8.42 4.49 -15.36
C VAL A 106 8.68 4.80 -16.83
N ASN A 107 9.72 4.21 -17.44
CA ASN A 107 10.02 4.46 -18.85
C ASN A 107 8.93 3.91 -19.79
N LEU A 108 8.28 2.80 -19.44
CA LEU A 108 7.13 2.28 -20.18
C LEU A 108 5.96 3.28 -20.19
N ALA A 109 5.71 3.95 -19.06
CA ALA A 109 4.69 4.98 -18.96
C ALA A 109 5.08 6.24 -19.76
N GLU A 110 6.31 6.74 -19.60
CA GLU A 110 6.81 7.93 -20.30
C GLU A 110 6.89 7.73 -21.82
N ALA A 111 7.17 6.52 -22.29
CA ALA A 111 7.24 6.20 -23.72
C ALA A 111 5.88 6.40 -24.43
N ARG A 112 4.75 6.27 -23.72
CA ARG A 112 3.41 6.57 -24.29
C ARG A 112 3.23 8.06 -24.59
N GLU A 113 4.03 8.88 -23.93
CA GLU A 113 4.02 10.33 -24.05
C GLU A 113 5.21 10.86 -24.87
N ASP A 114 5.88 9.98 -25.63
CA ASP A 114 7.09 10.28 -26.40
C ASP A 114 8.25 10.86 -25.55
N ARG A 115 8.33 10.43 -24.27
CA ARG A 115 9.38 10.85 -23.32
C ARG A 115 10.19 9.66 -22.81
N ALA A 116 11.32 9.98 -22.18
CA ALA A 116 12.15 9.02 -21.44
C ALA A 116 12.56 9.64 -20.11
N ALA A 117 12.58 8.82 -19.05
CA ALA A 117 12.93 9.25 -17.71
C ALA A 117 14.24 8.62 -17.23
N THR A 118 15.08 9.45 -16.62
CA THR A 118 16.15 8.95 -15.77
C THR A 118 15.58 8.73 -14.38
N VAL A 119 15.50 7.46 -13.97
CA VAL A 119 15.06 7.08 -12.61
C VAL A 119 16.29 6.77 -11.78
N THR A 120 16.37 7.40 -10.61
CA THR A 120 17.40 7.10 -9.60
C THR A 120 16.67 6.59 -8.36
N PHE A 121 16.99 5.36 -7.93
CA PHE A 121 16.43 4.78 -6.73
C PHE A 121 17.53 4.60 -5.69
N SER A 122 17.39 5.28 -4.55
CA SER A 122 18.32 5.15 -3.44
C SER A 122 17.57 4.71 -2.19
N LYS A 123 18.01 3.63 -1.56
CA LYS A 123 17.46 3.12 -0.31
C LYS A 123 18.53 3.11 0.76
N THR A 124 18.29 3.84 1.85
CA THR A 124 19.05 3.71 3.09
C THR A 124 18.19 2.96 4.09
N LEU A 125 18.69 1.82 4.56
CA LEU A 125 18.03 1.06 5.61
C LEU A 125 18.54 1.54 6.97
N HIS A 126 17.60 1.95 7.81
CA HIS A 126 17.85 2.17 9.23
C HIS A 126 17.21 1.02 10.00
N ALA A 127 17.92 0.53 11.03
CA ALA A 127 17.27 -0.33 12.01
C ALA A 127 16.17 0.50 12.70
N LEU A 128 14.97 -0.06 12.76
CA LEU A 128 13.93 0.52 13.59
C LEU A 128 14.28 0.14 15.04
N ASP A 129 14.77 1.12 15.78
CA ASP A 129 15.14 1.00 17.19
C ASP A 129 14.23 1.94 17.99
N THR A 130 13.47 1.38 18.95
CA THR A 130 12.50 2.16 19.71
C THR A 130 13.18 3.29 20.48
N ASP A 131 14.41 3.09 20.96
CA ASP A 131 15.20 4.13 21.61
C ASP A 131 15.58 5.25 20.64
N GLN A 132 15.92 4.92 19.39
CA GLN A 132 16.24 5.91 18.37
C GLN A 132 15.01 6.72 17.96
N LEU A 133 13.86 6.06 17.80
CA LEU A 133 12.60 6.73 17.47
C LEU A 133 12.09 7.60 18.62
N ARG A 134 12.31 7.19 19.87
CA ARG A 134 12.02 8.01 21.05
C ARG A 134 12.91 9.26 21.11
N ARG A 135 14.22 9.14 20.85
CA ARG A 135 15.12 10.30 20.75
C ARG A 135 14.69 11.28 19.65
N LYS A 136 14.19 10.76 18.54
CA LYS A 136 13.67 11.54 17.42
C LYS A 136 12.42 12.33 17.83
N LEU A 137 11.47 11.70 18.54
CA LEU A 137 10.31 12.34 19.16
C LEU A 137 10.70 13.41 20.20
N GLU A 138 11.64 13.09 21.10
CA GLU A 138 12.14 14.02 22.13
C GLU A 138 12.86 15.24 21.54
N SER A 139 13.42 15.10 20.33
CA SER A 139 14.10 16.17 19.60
C SER A 139 13.16 16.97 18.68
N ASP A 140 11.84 16.74 18.77
CA ASP A 140 10.79 17.39 17.95
C ASP A 140 10.95 17.11 16.43
N GLU A 141 11.64 16.01 16.08
CA GLU A 141 11.73 15.54 14.70
C GLU A 141 10.48 14.74 14.32
N SER A 142 10.03 14.88 13.07
CA SER A 142 8.87 14.13 12.58
C SER A 142 9.18 12.64 12.38
N LEU A 143 8.28 11.79 12.86
CA LEU A 143 8.27 10.38 12.52
C LEU A 143 7.53 10.14 11.20
N SER A 144 8.08 9.25 10.40
CA SER A 144 7.39 8.67 9.25
C SER A 144 6.29 7.70 9.71
N LEU A 145 5.34 7.39 8.81
CA LEU A 145 4.27 6.43 9.09
C LEU A 145 4.79 5.04 9.48
N THR A 146 5.89 4.60 8.88
CA THR A 146 6.53 3.31 9.19
C THR A 146 7.11 3.29 10.61
N GLU A 147 7.73 4.39 11.04
CA GLU A 147 8.26 4.53 12.40
C GLU A 147 7.14 4.56 13.45
N ILE A 148 6.02 5.22 13.14
CA ILE A 148 4.82 5.23 13.99
C ILE A 148 4.23 3.82 14.11
N ALA A 149 4.04 3.12 12.98
CA ALA A 149 3.52 1.75 12.98
C ALA A 149 4.41 0.79 13.78
N TYR A 150 5.73 0.93 13.65
CA TYR A 150 6.70 0.13 14.40
C TYR A 150 6.61 0.36 15.92
N LEU A 151 6.49 1.62 16.36
CA LEU A 151 6.33 1.94 17.79
C LEU A 151 5.03 1.36 18.37
N TYR A 152 3.96 1.32 17.58
CA TYR A 152 2.70 0.67 17.98
C TYR A 152 2.83 -0.85 18.11
N GLU A 153 3.48 -1.52 17.14
CA GLU A 153 3.65 -2.98 17.16
C GLU A 153 4.63 -3.45 18.24
N ALA A 154 5.63 -2.62 18.60
CA ALA A 154 6.61 -2.94 19.63
C ALA A 154 6.05 -2.86 21.08
N ASP A 155 4.80 -2.43 21.26
CA ASP A 155 4.11 -2.27 22.56
C ASP A 155 4.86 -1.35 23.56
N ASP A 156 5.78 -0.52 23.05
CA ASP A 156 6.74 0.27 23.82
C ASP A 156 6.22 1.70 24.13
N LEU A 157 5.15 2.12 23.45
CA LEU A 157 4.43 3.38 23.69
C LEU A 157 2.92 3.17 23.52
N GLY A 158 2.14 3.44 24.57
CA GLY A 158 0.68 3.36 24.52
C GLY A 158 0.07 4.44 23.62
N ARG A 159 -1.12 4.16 23.06
CA ARG A 159 -1.90 5.12 22.22
C ARG A 159 -1.99 6.52 22.84
N ASP A 160 -2.20 6.58 24.16
CA ASP A 160 -2.37 7.82 24.91
C ASP A 160 -1.06 8.63 25.07
N GLU A 161 0.08 7.98 24.95
CA GLU A 161 1.40 8.62 25.03
C GLU A 161 1.77 9.23 23.69
N LEU A 162 1.54 8.51 22.59
CA LEU A 162 1.73 9.03 21.23
C LEU A 162 0.79 10.19 20.93
N ALA A 163 -0.46 10.15 21.38
CA ALA A 163 -1.43 11.24 21.21
C ALA A 163 -0.94 12.60 21.77
N LYS A 164 -0.11 12.60 22.82
CA LYS A 164 0.47 13.82 23.40
C LYS A 164 1.46 14.51 22.46
N TYR A 165 2.12 13.75 21.60
CA TYR A 165 3.11 14.27 20.64
C TYR A 165 2.48 14.74 19.34
N PHE A 166 1.33 14.17 18.96
CA PHE A 166 0.65 14.52 17.71
C PHE A 166 -0.33 15.69 17.84
N GLY A 167 -0.80 16.01 19.05
CA GLY A 167 -1.81 17.06 19.27
C GLY A 167 -3.15 16.75 18.58
N ASP A 168 -4.21 17.45 18.98
CA ASP A 168 -5.62 17.22 18.57
C ASP A 168 -5.90 17.31 17.04
N THR A 169 -4.88 17.51 16.21
CA THR A 169 -4.99 17.68 14.75
C THR A 169 -4.23 16.62 13.95
N ARG A 170 -3.46 15.73 14.59
CA ARG A 170 -2.54 14.82 13.89
C ARG A 170 -2.58 13.37 14.36
N ALA A 171 -3.48 13.01 15.27
CA ALA A 171 -3.76 11.61 15.53
C ALA A 171 -4.40 11.01 14.27
N PRO A 172 -3.73 10.10 13.54
CA PRO A 172 -4.41 9.36 12.50
C PRO A 172 -5.55 8.59 13.18
N GLU A 173 -6.76 8.67 12.63
CA GLU A 173 -7.86 7.81 13.06
C GLU A 173 -7.46 6.37 12.67
N LEU A 174 -6.89 5.64 13.64
CA LEU A 174 -6.45 4.26 13.49
C LEU A 174 -7.63 3.34 13.79
N ASP A 175 -8.52 3.17 12.82
CA ASP A 175 -9.56 2.14 12.83
C ASP A 175 -9.02 0.84 12.23
N ASP A 176 -9.10 -0.25 13.00
CA ASP A 176 -8.87 -1.63 12.58
C ASP A 176 -7.60 -1.88 11.73
N GLY A 177 -6.43 -1.53 12.28
CA GLY A 177 -5.12 -1.82 11.65
C GLY A 177 -4.82 -1.03 10.38
N ARG A 178 -5.57 0.05 10.10
CA ARG A 178 -5.27 0.98 9.00
C ARG A 178 -5.04 2.39 9.52
N VAL A 179 -4.01 3.03 8.97
CA VAL A 179 -3.68 4.43 9.25
C VAL A 179 -4.44 5.31 8.27
N GLN A 180 -5.48 6.04 8.70
CA GLN A 180 -6.10 7.09 7.88
C GLN A 180 -5.42 8.43 8.16
N SER A 181 -4.80 9.04 7.13
CA SER A 181 -4.34 10.44 7.22
C SER A 181 -5.43 11.41 6.81
N LYS A 182 -5.75 12.40 7.65
CA LYS A 182 -6.30 13.66 7.15
C LYS A 182 -5.16 14.43 6.50
N VAL A 183 -5.17 14.49 5.17
CA VAL A 183 -4.30 15.41 4.41
C VAL A 183 -4.99 16.76 4.42
N THR A 184 -4.36 17.76 5.03
CA THR A 184 -4.71 19.17 4.83
C THR A 184 -4.23 19.61 3.45
N ASP A 185 -5.14 20.21 2.69
CA ASP A 185 -4.91 20.84 1.39
C ASP A 185 -3.69 21.79 1.42
N TYR A 186 -2.82 21.66 0.43
CA TYR A 186 -1.86 22.69 -0.01
C TYR A 186 -1.93 22.84 -1.52
#